data_AF-A0A520E707-F1
#
_entry.id   AF-A0A520E707-F1
#
_cell.length_a   1.000
_cell.length_b   1.000
_cell.length_c   1.000
_cell.angle_alpha   90.00
_cell.angle_beta   90.00
_cell.angle_gamma   90.00
#
_symmetry.space_group_name_H-M   'P 1'
#
loop_
_entity.id
_entity.type
_entity.pdbx_description
1 polymer ?
#
loop_
_entity_poly.entity_id
_entity_poly.type
_entity_poly.pdbx_seq_one_letter_code
_entity_poly.pdbx_strand_id
1 'polypeptide(L)'
;MRQPRRSLVAALMLSAALLSTAACTGGDGDDDTPDTTAEAAATTPEWPTAVDPTSTTEPLFVVWTDVVETGEGDTTTLQPSIDALAALGYPTLPWDPACQTGAEEQLAGLTGYADPLGVGVVFAT
;
A
#
# COMPACT_ATOMS: atom_id res chain seq x y z
N MET A 1 9.85 63.97 9.73
CA MET A 1 11.07 63.12 9.74
C MET A 1 10.78 61.82 10.48
N ARG A 2 11.40 60.71 10.04
CA ARG A 2 11.38 59.32 10.55
C ARG A 2 10.48 58.34 9.77
N GLN A 3 10.97 57.93 8.60
CA GLN A 3 10.78 56.56 8.09
C GLN A 3 11.72 55.60 8.85
N PRO A 4 11.28 54.34 9.04
CA PRO A 4 12.21 53.22 8.91
C PRO A 4 11.61 52.12 8.00
N ARG A 5 12.22 51.93 6.82
CA ARG A 5 13.13 50.82 6.45
C ARG A 5 12.40 49.63 5.84
N ARG A 6 12.39 49.64 4.51
CA ARG A 6 12.11 48.50 3.62
C ARG A 6 13.10 47.37 3.94
N SER A 7 12.59 46.20 4.32
CA SER A 7 13.35 44.94 4.20
C SER A 7 12.99 44.30 2.87
N LEU A 8 13.83 44.56 1.88
CA LEU A 8 14.11 43.63 0.79
C LEU A 8 15.19 42.65 1.30
N VAL A 9 15.28 41.48 0.66
CA VAL A 9 16.24 40.39 0.91
C VAL A 9 15.73 39.42 2.01
N ALA A 10 15.43 38.15 1.77
CA ALA A 10 15.97 37.21 0.79
C ALA A 10 14.90 36.28 0.22
N ALA A 11 14.63 36.42 -1.08
CA ALA A 11 14.34 35.27 -1.91
C ALA A 11 15.69 34.56 -2.13
N LEU A 12 15.90 33.42 -1.48
CA LEU A 12 17.05 32.57 -1.74
C LEU A 12 16.60 31.11 -1.83
N MET A 13 16.71 30.63 -3.07
CA MET A 13 17.18 29.30 -3.47
C MET A 13 16.27 28.10 -3.16
N LEU A 14 15.61 27.57 -4.18
CA LEU A 14 16.12 26.52 -5.10
C LEU A 14 16.11 25.12 -4.46
N SER A 15 15.13 24.35 -4.91
CA SER A 15 15.36 23.04 -5.53
C SER A 15 16.18 22.01 -4.74
N ALA A 16 15.49 21.28 -3.87
CA ALA A 16 15.70 19.85 -3.56
C ALA A 16 14.50 19.46 -2.68
N ALA A 17 13.58 18.59 -3.07
CA ALA A 17 13.84 17.21 -3.44
C ALA A 17 12.92 16.74 -4.58
N LEU A 18 13.51 16.54 -5.75
CA LEU A 18 13.18 15.39 -6.58
C LEU A 18 13.81 14.17 -5.89
N LEU A 19 13.11 13.02 -5.88
CA LEU A 19 13.47 11.73 -5.27
C LEU A 19 12.83 11.43 -3.89
N SER A 20 11.50 11.43 -3.84
CA SER A 20 10.77 10.50 -2.98
C SER A 20 9.88 9.61 -3.84
N THR A 21 10.49 8.88 -4.78
CA THR A 21 9.92 7.61 -5.28
C THR A 21 10.18 6.56 -4.21
N ALA A 22 9.65 6.77 -3.01
CA ALA A 22 9.61 5.74 -2.00
C ALA A 22 8.53 4.76 -2.45
N ALA A 23 8.96 3.69 -3.10
CA ALA A 23 8.38 2.35 -3.22
C ALA A 23 6.85 2.18 -3.31
N CYS A 24 6.07 3.19 -3.69
CA CYS A 24 4.64 3.07 -3.94
C CYS A 24 4.37 2.20 -5.16
N THR A 25 4.17 0.90 -4.95
CA THR A 25 3.49 0.00 -5.87
C THR A 25 1.96 0.10 -5.68
N GLY A 26 1.24 0.62 -6.68
CA GLY A 26 -0.19 0.32 -6.90
C GLY A 26 -1.24 1.44 -6.89
N GLY A 27 -1.14 2.47 -7.74
CA GLY A 27 -2.12 3.56 -7.83
C GLY A 27 -3.58 3.24 -8.25
N ASP A 28 -4.47 4.09 -7.73
CA ASP A 28 -5.84 4.59 -8.03
C ASP A 28 -6.80 3.85 -8.98
N GLY A 29 -8.06 3.67 -8.50
CA GLY A 29 -9.25 3.91 -9.34
C GLY A 29 -10.47 2.98 -9.18
N ASP A 30 -11.50 3.50 -8.50
CA ASP A 30 -12.97 3.40 -8.70
C ASP A 30 -13.69 2.07 -9.07
N ASP A 31 -14.48 1.65 -8.08
CA ASP A 31 -15.85 1.08 -8.05
C ASP A 31 -16.60 0.79 -9.37
N ASP A 32 -16.98 -0.48 -9.55
CA ASP A 32 -18.26 -0.85 -10.19
C ASP A 32 -18.70 -2.26 -9.74
N THR A 33 -19.75 -2.30 -8.92
CA THR A 33 -20.34 -3.53 -8.36
C THR A 33 -21.44 -4.06 -9.27
N PRO A 34 -21.50 -5.38 -9.54
CA PRO A 34 -22.79 -6.02 -9.77
C PRO A 34 -23.07 -7.15 -8.77
N ASP A 35 -24.15 -6.92 -8.03
CA ASP A 35 -25.00 -7.88 -7.34
C ASP A 35 -25.52 -8.93 -8.33
N THR A 36 -25.55 -10.21 -7.96
CA THR A 36 -26.74 -11.11 -8.09
C THR A 36 -26.42 -12.52 -7.60
N THR A 37 -27.24 -12.99 -6.67
CA THR A 37 -27.28 -14.33 -6.08
C THR A 37 -27.67 -15.41 -7.10
N ALA A 38 -26.82 -16.45 -7.24
CA ALA A 38 -27.19 -17.74 -7.81
C ALA A 38 -26.49 -18.85 -7.02
N GLU A 39 -27.27 -19.71 -6.37
CA GLU A 39 -26.80 -20.88 -5.61
C GLU A 39 -26.36 -21.97 -6.61
N ALA A 40 -25.17 -21.80 -7.17
CA ALA A 40 -24.47 -22.79 -7.98
C ALA A 40 -23.79 -23.79 -7.06
N ALA A 41 -23.74 -25.07 -7.47
CA ALA A 41 -22.93 -26.09 -6.81
C ALA A 41 -21.56 -25.50 -6.48
N ALA A 42 -21.22 -25.44 -5.17
CA ALA A 42 -20.05 -24.72 -4.67
C ALA A 42 -18.77 -25.43 -5.14
N THR A 43 -18.44 -25.21 -6.40
CA THR A 43 -17.08 -25.32 -6.90
C THR A 43 -16.37 -24.26 -6.09
N THR A 44 -15.50 -24.66 -5.16
CA THR A 44 -14.66 -23.70 -4.46
C THR A 44 -13.94 -22.92 -5.55
N PRO A 45 -14.20 -21.60 -5.68
CA PRO A 45 -13.53 -20.82 -6.70
C PRO A 45 -12.03 -20.98 -6.47
N GLU A 46 -11.31 -21.40 -7.52
CA GLU A 46 -9.86 -21.48 -7.45
C GLU A 46 -9.34 -20.05 -7.34
N TRP A 47 -8.50 -19.81 -6.33
CA TRP A 47 -7.84 -18.53 -6.18
C TRP A 47 -6.94 -18.30 -7.40
N PRO A 48 -6.87 -17.07 -7.93
CA PRO A 48 -5.91 -16.73 -8.97
C PRO A 48 -4.49 -17.09 -8.55
N THR A 49 -3.60 -17.30 -9.52
CA THR A 49 -2.19 -17.52 -9.21
C THR A 49 -1.59 -16.23 -8.66
N ALA A 50 -0.96 -16.31 -7.49
CA ALA A 50 -0.25 -15.18 -6.93
C ALA A 50 0.91 -14.78 -7.85
N VAL A 51 1.12 -13.48 -7.99
CA VAL A 51 2.13 -12.90 -8.87
C VAL A 51 3.18 -12.16 -8.06
N ASP A 52 4.39 -12.06 -8.60
CA ASP A 52 5.39 -11.14 -8.08
C ASP A 52 5.02 -9.72 -8.56
N PRO A 53 4.74 -8.75 -7.67
CA PRO A 53 4.38 -7.39 -8.05
C PRO A 53 5.45 -6.68 -8.89
N THR A 54 6.71 -7.12 -8.82
CA THR A 54 7.81 -6.55 -9.61
C THR A 54 7.91 -7.14 -11.02
N SER A 55 7.16 -8.22 -11.29
CA SER A 55 7.21 -8.96 -12.55
C SER A 55 6.16 -8.53 -13.58
N THR A 56 5.20 -7.68 -13.18
CA THR A 56 4.10 -7.25 -14.04
C THR A 56 3.85 -5.74 -13.94
N THR A 57 3.25 -5.17 -14.99
CA THR A 57 2.77 -3.79 -15.04
C THR A 57 1.25 -3.70 -15.12
N GLU A 58 0.55 -4.84 -15.05
CA GLU A 58 -0.91 -4.90 -15.01
C GLU A 58 -1.42 -4.43 -13.64
N PRO A 59 -2.70 -4.01 -13.53
CA PRO A 59 -3.30 -3.69 -12.25
C PRO A 59 -3.26 -4.93 -11.34
N LEU A 60 -3.02 -4.67 -10.05
CA LEU A 60 -2.86 -5.68 -9.03
C LEU A 60 -3.88 -5.43 -7.92
N PHE A 61 -4.32 -6.50 -7.26
CA PHE A 61 -4.97 -6.40 -5.97
C PHE A 61 -4.20 -7.21 -4.93
N VAL A 62 -4.29 -6.76 -3.68
CA VAL A 62 -3.55 -7.33 -2.55
C VAL A 62 -4.55 -7.88 -1.55
N VAL A 63 -4.36 -9.13 -1.17
CA VAL A 63 -5.07 -9.72 -0.03
C VAL A 63 -4.17 -9.59 1.20
N TRP A 64 -4.44 -8.55 1.99
CA TRP A 64 -3.74 -8.27 3.25
C TRP A 64 -3.98 -9.42 4.24
N THR A 65 -2.90 -10.08 4.65
CA THR A 65 -2.92 -11.25 5.53
C THR A 65 -2.62 -10.86 6.97
N ASP A 66 -1.76 -9.86 7.17
CA ASP A 66 -1.44 -9.31 8.49
C ASP A 66 -1.08 -7.83 8.35
N VAL A 67 -1.43 -7.02 9.35
CA VAL A 67 -1.27 -5.56 9.35
C VAL A 67 -0.89 -5.08 10.74
N VAL A 68 0.10 -4.20 10.80
CA VAL A 68 0.62 -3.62 12.04
C VAL A 68 0.60 -2.09 11.96
N GLU A 69 0.59 -1.44 13.12
CA GLU A 69 0.79 0.01 13.20
C GLU A 69 2.29 0.30 13.07
N THR A 70 2.69 1.18 12.16
CA THR A 70 4.11 1.51 11.95
C THR A 70 4.35 2.99 11.73
N GLY A 71 4.80 3.68 12.78
CA GLY A 71 5.45 5.00 12.65
C GLY A 71 6.99 4.96 12.63
N GLU A 72 7.63 3.79 12.80
CA GLU A 72 9.11 3.67 13.00
C GLU A 72 9.78 2.42 12.35
N GLY A 73 9.08 1.65 11.51
CA GLY A 73 9.71 0.65 10.62
C GLY A 73 10.10 -0.72 11.20
N ASP A 74 9.52 -1.16 12.32
CA ASP A 74 9.73 -2.53 12.82
C ASP A 74 8.77 -3.53 12.15
N THR A 75 9.29 -4.33 11.22
CA THR A 75 8.53 -5.38 10.52
C THR A 75 8.67 -6.76 11.17
N THR A 76 9.35 -6.88 12.31
CA THR A 76 9.60 -8.18 12.96
C THR A 76 8.32 -8.87 13.42
N THR A 77 7.29 -8.07 13.73
CA THR A 77 5.94 -8.53 14.05
C THR A 77 5.25 -9.22 12.88
N LEU A 78 5.57 -8.83 11.63
CA LEU A 78 5.05 -9.44 10.41
C LEU A 78 5.83 -10.72 10.00
N GLN A 79 7.02 -10.95 10.56
CA GLN A 79 7.88 -12.07 10.17
C GLN A 79 7.20 -13.44 10.24
N PRO A 80 6.41 -13.78 11.29
CA PRO A 80 5.70 -15.05 11.34
C PRO A 80 4.72 -15.23 10.16
N SER A 81 4.03 -14.16 9.77
CA SER A 81 3.07 -14.17 8.66
C SER A 81 3.78 -14.28 7.31
N ILE A 82 4.93 -13.62 7.14
CA ILE A 82 5.81 -13.75 5.97
C ILE A 82 6.32 -15.19 5.83
N ASP A 83 6.84 -15.78 6.91
CA ASP A 83 7.37 -17.14 6.91
C ASP A 83 6.26 -18.17 6.59
N ALA A 84 5.04 -17.97 7.11
CA ALA A 84 3.90 -18.82 6.83
C ALA A 84 3.48 -18.77 5.35
N LEU A 85 3.41 -17.57 4.76
CA LEU A 85 3.07 -17.39 3.35
C LEU A 85 4.16 -17.94 2.42
N ALA A 86 5.43 -17.73 2.78
CA ALA A 86 6.57 -18.30 2.05
C ALA A 86 6.57 -19.84 2.09
N ALA A 87 6.21 -20.46 3.22
CA ALA A 87 6.07 -21.92 3.33
C ALA A 87 4.95 -22.49 2.44
N LEU A 88 3.93 -21.67 2.13
CA LEU A 88 2.86 -22.00 1.18
C LEU A 88 3.25 -21.71 -0.29
N GLY A 89 4.45 -21.17 -0.53
CA GLY A 89 4.96 -20.86 -1.86
C GLY A 89 4.58 -19.47 -2.38
N TYR A 90 4.01 -18.59 -1.54
CA TYR A 90 3.67 -17.24 -1.95
C TYR A 90 4.87 -16.30 -1.84
N PRO A 91 5.21 -15.55 -2.90
CA PRO A 91 6.22 -14.50 -2.84
C PRO A 91 5.64 -13.30 -2.08
N THR A 92 6.00 -13.14 -0.80
CA THR A 92 5.46 -12.08 0.06
C THR A 92 6.57 -11.30 0.75
N LEU A 93 6.41 -9.99 0.80
CA LEU A 93 7.28 -9.04 1.49
C LEU A 93 6.39 -8.04 2.26
N PRO A 94 6.90 -7.41 3.33
CA PRO A 94 6.22 -6.27 3.94
C PRO A 94 6.01 -5.18 2.89
N TRP A 95 4.83 -4.59 2.90
CA TRP A 95 4.38 -3.63 1.91
C TRP A 95 3.59 -2.52 2.59
N ASP A 96 4.04 -1.30 2.36
CA ASP A 96 3.39 -0.07 2.79
C ASP A 96 2.07 0.14 2.00
N PRO A 97 0.90 0.18 2.65
CA PRO A 97 -0.39 0.44 2.02
C PRO A 97 -0.49 1.80 1.32
N ALA A 98 0.30 2.82 1.70
CA ALA A 98 0.37 4.09 0.98
C ALA A 98 0.85 3.91 -0.47
N CYS A 99 1.43 2.75 -0.77
CA CYS A 99 1.78 2.33 -2.11
C CYS A 99 0.57 2.12 -3.01
N GLN A 100 -0.53 1.65 -2.42
CA GLN A 100 -1.75 1.32 -3.13
C GLN A 100 -2.81 2.37 -2.87
N THR A 101 -3.29 3.08 -3.89
CA THR A 101 -4.19 4.21 -3.60
C THR A 101 -5.48 3.74 -2.95
N GLY A 102 -5.82 4.40 -1.84
CA GLY A 102 -7.00 4.09 -1.04
C GLY A 102 -6.78 2.95 -0.05
N ALA A 103 -5.68 2.18 -0.14
CA ALA A 103 -5.44 1.06 0.76
C ALA A 103 -5.03 1.52 2.16
N GLU A 104 -4.21 2.57 2.26
CA GLU A 104 -3.83 3.18 3.54
C GLU A 104 -5.05 3.67 4.31
N GLU A 105 -5.93 4.48 3.68
CA GLU A 105 -7.10 5.02 4.36
C GLU A 105 -8.11 3.93 4.76
N GLN A 106 -8.27 2.91 3.92
CA GLN A 106 -9.14 1.78 4.22
C GLN A 106 -8.60 0.95 5.39
N LEU A 107 -7.30 0.61 5.37
CA LEU A 107 -6.68 -0.14 6.46
C LEU A 107 -6.63 0.66 7.75
N ALA A 108 -6.31 1.95 7.69
CA ALA A 108 -6.38 2.85 8.83
C ALA A 108 -7.79 2.91 9.42
N GLY A 109 -8.82 3.00 8.57
CA GLY A 109 -10.22 2.98 9.00
C GLY A 109 -10.66 1.67 9.67
N LEU A 110 -10.15 0.53 9.20
CA LEU A 110 -10.49 -0.79 9.74
C LEU A 110 -9.72 -1.14 11.02
N THR A 111 -8.44 -0.75 11.10
CA THR A 111 -7.52 -1.14 12.17
C THR A 111 -7.38 -0.08 13.26
N GLY A 112 -7.64 1.19 12.93
CA GLY A 112 -7.34 2.34 13.78
C GLY A 112 -5.88 2.78 13.75
N TYR A 113 -5.04 2.19 12.89
CA TYR A 113 -3.62 2.52 12.77
C TYR A 113 -3.42 3.80 11.96
N ALA A 114 -2.57 4.69 12.47
CA ALA A 114 -2.30 5.98 11.81
C ALA A 114 -1.39 5.87 10.59
N ASP A 115 -0.52 4.84 10.56
CA ASP A 115 0.45 4.59 9.51
C ASP A 115 0.63 3.06 9.40
N PRO A 116 -0.32 2.34 8.77
CA PRO A 116 -0.31 0.89 8.76
C PRO A 116 0.79 0.34 7.86
N LEU A 117 1.37 -0.82 8.20
CA LEU A 117 2.20 -1.63 7.30
C LEU A 117 1.62 -3.05 7.26
N GLY A 118 1.54 -3.64 6.07
CA GLY A 118 0.96 -4.97 5.89
C GLY A 118 1.86 -5.97 5.19
N VAL A 119 1.52 -7.25 5.31
CA VAL A 119 1.97 -8.30 4.39
C VAL A 119 0.73 -8.89 3.71
N GLY A 120 0.81 -9.12 2.40
CA GLY A 120 -0.30 -9.65 1.64
C GLY A 120 0.14 -10.47 0.44
N VAL A 121 -0.81 -11.23 -0.11
CA VAL A 121 -0.64 -11.99 -1.35
C VAL A 121 -1.15 -11.15 -2.51
N VAL A 122 -0.33 -11.06 -3.55
CA VAL A 122 -0.59 -10.19 -4.71
C VAL A 122 -1.15 -11.00 -5.86
N PHE A 123 -2.17 -10.48 -6.51
CA PHE A 123 -2.82 -11.10 -7.66
C PHE A 123 -2.98 -10.07 -8.77
N ALA A 124 -2.85 -10.52 -10.03
CA ALA A 124 -3.23 -9.71 -11.18
C ALA A 124 -4.76 -9.67 -11.31
N THR A 125 -5.29 -8.53 -11.73
CA THR A 125 -6.72 -8.34 -12.04
C THR A 125 -7.08 -8.83 -13.43
#